data_AF-A0A3D4QKS9-F1
#
_entry.id   AF-A0A3D4QKS9-F1
#
_cell.length_a   1.000
_cell.length_b   1.000
_cell.length_c   1.000
_cell.angle_alpha   90.00
_cell.angle_beta   90.00
_cell.angle_gamma   90.00
#
_symmetry.space_group_name_H-M   'P 1'
#
loop_
_entity.id
_entity.type
_entity.pdbx_description
1 polymer ?
#
loop_
_entity_poly.entity_id
_entity_poly.type
_entity_poly.pdbx_seq_one_letter_code
_entity_poly.pdbx_strand_id
1 'polypeptide(L)'
;IMVMGIGLAFLLASVGAYFTFGHVQARVDRFFDPSAGEGYQVMRSLDAFHNGGLTGRGPGEGRVKEVLPDAHTDFIFAVAGEEFGMLVCVAIVGLFAFVVIRGLSRAYKDDNLFVLLASAGLLVQFAVQAMINLASTLHLIPPKGMTLPFVSYGGSSTVAIALGFGMMLALTRLRPGEGGVR
;
A
#
# COMPACT_ATOMS: atom_id res chain seq x y z
N ILE A 1 -31.29 4.86 -14.47
CA ILE A 1 -32.17 5.21 -13.33
C ILE A 1 -31.68 4.56 -12.03
N MET A 2 -31.49 3.24 -11.98
CA MET A 2 -31.03 2.53 -10.76
C MET A 2 -29.65 2.99 -10.25
N VAL A 3 -28.67 3.17 -11.15
CA VAL A 3 -27.33 3.68 -10.79
C VAL A 3 -27.39 5.10 -10.22
N MET A 4 -28.23 5.96 -10.79
CA MET A 4 -28.43 7.32 -10.27
C MET A 4 -29.15 7.33 -8.92
N GLY A 5 -30.13 6.43 -8.72
CA GLY A 5 -30.83 6.26 -7.45
C GLY A 5 -29.91 5.78 -6.32
N ILE A 6 -29.04 4.81 -6.61
CA ILE A 6 -28.03 4.32 -5.67
C ILE A 6 -27.01 5.43 -5.35
N GLY A 7 -26.55 6.16 -6.35
CA GLY A 7 -25.64 7.30 -6.16
C GLY A 7 -26.24 8.40 -5.28
N LEU A 8 -27.51 8.74 -5.49
CA LEU A 8 -28.20 9.76 -4.70
C LEU A 8 -28.44 9.30 -3.26
N ALA A 9 -28.82 8.03 -3.06
CA ALA A 9 -29.00 7.46 -1.73
C ALA A 9 -27.67 7.43 -0.94
N PHE A 10 -26.56 7.10 -1.61
CA PHE A 10 -25.24 7.13 -1.01
C PHE A 10 -24.82 8.55 -0.60
N LEU A 11 -25.07 9.55 -1.45
CA LEU A 11 -24.79 10.96 -1.14
C LEU A 11 -25.61 11.45 0.06
N LEU A 12 -26.92 11.19 0.06
CA LEU A 12 -27.80 11.57 1.17
C LEU A 12 -27.41 10.88 2.48
N ALA A 13 -27.08 9.59 2.43
CA ALA A 13 -26.60 8.85 3.59
C ALA A 13 -25.26 9.39 4.12
N SER A 14 -24.35 9.79 3.21
CA SER A 14 -23.05 10.36 3.58
C SER A 14 -23.19 11.74 4.25
N VAL A 15 -24.06 12.60 3.70
CA VAL A 15 -24.36 13.91 4.30
C VAL A 15 -25.08 13.73 5.64
N GLY A 16 -26.04 12.82 5.72
CA GLY A 16 -26.71 12.49 6.99
C GLY A 16 -25.74 11.98 8.05
N ALA A 17 -24.80 11.11 7.67
CA ALA A 17 -23.78 10.57 8.57
C ALA A 17 -22.82 11.64 9.10
N TYR A 18 -22.49 12.66 8.29
CA TYR A 18 -21.65 13.79 8.70
C TYR A 18 -22.27 14.59 9.86
N PHE A 19 -23.57 14.89 9.81
CA PHE A 19 -24.24 15.69 10.84
C PHE A 19 -24.69 14.89 12.07
N THR A 20 -24.72 13.55 11.99
CA THR A 20 -25.20 12.69 13.08
C THR A 20 -24.08 12.08 13.91
N PHE A 21 -22.94 11.76 13.30
CA PHE A 21 -21.83 11.10 13.97
C PHE A 21 -20.62 12.03 14.05
N GLY A 22 -20.32 12.55 15.25
CA GLY A 22 -19.15 13.40 15.48
C GLY A 22 -17.82 12.76 15.07
N HIS A 23 -17.73 11.42 15.09
CA HIS A 23 -16.54 10.70 14.59
C HIS A 23 -16.42 10.74 13.05
N VAL A 24 -17.54 10.72 12.32
CA VAL A 24 -17.56 10.85 10.85
C VAL A 24 -17.24 12.28 10.45
N GLN A 25 -17.84 13.26 11.14
CA GLN A 25 -17.52 14.67 10.99
C GLN A 25 -16.02 14.91 11.18
N ALA A 26 -15.46 14.45 12.30
CA ALA A 26 -14.04 14.59 12.58
C ALA A 26 -13.15 13.90 11.54
N ARG A 27 -13.57 12.81 10.91
CA ARG A 27 -12.81 12.13 9.85
C ARG A 27 -12.86 12.89 8.52
N VAL A 28 -14.02 13.45 8.17
CA VAL A 28 -14.20 14.27 6.96
C VAL A 28 -13.47 15.60 7.10
N ASP A 29 -13.60 16.27 8.25
CA ASP A 29 -12.90 17.53 8.52
C ASP A 29 -11.39 17.30 8.55
N ARG A 30 -10.90 16.20 9.14
CA ARG A 30 -9.48 15.80 9.06
C ARG A 30 -8.98 15.50 7.65
N PHE A 31 -9.86 15.06 6.73
CA PHE A 31 -9.47 14.81 5.35
C PHE A 31 -9.24 16.12 4.58
N PHE A 32 -10.02 17.16 4.87
CA PHE A 32 -9.90 18.47 4.23
C PHE A 32 -8.93 19.42 4.95
N ASP A 33 -8.80 19.31 6.26
CA ASP A 33 -7.85 20.05 7.08
C ASP A 33 -7.02 19.09 7.97
N PRO A 34 -5.86 18.64 7.46
CA PRO A 34 -4.97 17.73 8.19
C PRO A 34 -4.35 18.34 9.46
N SER A 35 -4.43 19.67 9.65
CA SER A 35 -3.75 20.38 10.73
C SER A 35 -4.49 20.31 12.09
N ALA A 36 -5.76 19.93 12.10
CA ALA A 36 -6.66 20.11 13.25
C ALA A 36 -6.65 18.99 14.31
N GLY A 37 -5.92 17.88 14.14
CA GLY A 37 -6.05 16.78 15.12
C GLY A 37 -4.99 15.67 15.18
N GLU A 38 -4.01 15.63 14.27
CA GLU A 38 -3.06 14.50 14.20
C GLU A 38 -1.59 14.92 14.14
N GLY A 39 -1.22 16.12 14.59
CA GLY A 39 0.19 16.56 14.63
C GLY A 39 1.12 15.56 15.36
N TYR A 40 0.64 14.74 16.30
CA TYR A 40 1.50 13.88 17.10
C TYR A 40 2.05 12.63 16.37
N GLN A 41 1.21 11.83 15.69
CA GLN A 41 1.70 10.63 14.98
C GLN A 41 2.48 10.98 13.70
N VAL A 42 2.10 12.11 13.11
CA VAL A 42 2.65 12.65 11.87
C VAL A 42 4.04 13.24 12.07
N MET A 43 4.17 14.16 13.03
CA MET A 43 5.45 14.76 13.37
C MET A 43 6.43 13.68 13.84
N ARG A 44 5.94 12.65 14.54
CA ARG A 44 6.77 11.53 15.00
C ARG A 44 7.25 10.61 13.88
N SER A 45 6.42 10.34 12.86
CA SER A 45 6.83 9.56 11.69
C SER A 45 7.89 10.32 10.88
N LEU A 46 7.70 11.64 10.69
CA LEU A 46 8.68 12.49 10.02
C LEU A 46 9.97 12.64 10.85
N ASP A 47 9.84 12.83 12.17
CA ASP A 47 10.97 12.88 13.09
C ASP A 47 11.74 11.56 13.06
N ALA A 48 11.09 10.40 12.96
CA ALA A 48 11.73 9.10 12.84
C ALA A 48 12.59 8.97 11.58
N PHE A 49 12.09 9.43 10.43
CA PHE A 49 12.88 9.51 9.19
C PHE A 49 14.05 10.49 9.32
N HIS A 50 13.83 11.64 9.95
CA HIS A 50 14.87 12.64 10.18
C HIS A 50 15.94 12.13 11.16
N ASN A 51 15.53 11.31 12.11
CA ASN A 51 16.34 10.69 13.15
C ASN A 51 17.16 9.49 12.65
N GLY A 52 16.63 8.71 11.70
CA GLY A 52 17.27 7.52 11.13
C GLY A 52 18.45 7.83 10.19
N GLY A 53 18.45 8.99 9.53
CA GLY A 53 19.54 9.37 8.63
C GLY A 53 19.78 8.38 7.47
N LEU A 54 20.98 8.40 6.89
CA LEU A 54 21.32 7.56 5.72
C LEU A 54 21.53 6.08 6.07
N THR A 55 22.05 5.79 7.27
CA THR A 55 22.49 4.45 7.70
C THR A 55 21.69 3.84 8.84
N GLY A 56 20.67 4.55 9.36
CA GLY A 56 19.85 4.09 10.48
C GLY A 56 20.49 4.36 11.84
N ARG A 57 19.70 4.25 12.90
CA ARG A 57 20.18 4.29 14.30
C ARG A 57 20.68 2.96 14.84
N GLY A 58 20.43 1.85 14.14
CA GLY A 58 20.77 0.51 14.56
C GLY A 58 19.55 -0.33 14.93
N PRO A 59 19.61 -1.67 14.73
CA PRO A 59 18.46 -2.55 14.95
C PRO A 59 18.04 -2.58 16.42
N GLY A 60 16.78 -2.23 16.71
CA GLY A 60 16.21 -2.27 18.06
C GLY A 60 16.37 -0.99 18.90
N GLU A 61 17.05 0.04 18.40
CA GLU A 61 17.18 1.36 19.06
C GLU A 61 16.06 2.35 18.65
N GLY A 62 15.12 1.92 17.79
CA GLY A 62 14.01 2.75 17.31
C GLY A 62 13.00 3.10 18.40
N ARG A 63 12.93 4.39 18.76
CA ARG A 63 12.01 4.89 19.82
C ARG A 63 10.55 4.96 19.36
N VAL A 64 10.26 4.77 18.07
CA VAL A 64 8.88 4.76 17.54
C VAL A 64 8.08 3.54 18.02
N LYS A 65 8.76 2.42 18.32
CA LYS A 65 8.13 1.16 18.73
C LYS A 65 7.41 1.24 20.09
N GLU A 66 7.81 2.17 20.96
CA GLU A 66 7.23 2.36 22.30
C GLU A 66 6.02 3.32 22.33
N VAL A 67 5.77 4.07 21.26
CA VAL A 67 4.84 5.22 21.31
C VAL A 67 3.66 5.09 20.34
N LEU A 68 3.71 4.19 19.35
CA LEU A 68 2.60 3.93 18.42
C LEU A 68 2.00 2.52 18.61
N PRO A 69 0.73 2.40 19.07
CA PRO A 69 0.09 1.10 19.32
C PRO A 69 -0.08 0.22 18.06
N ASP A 70 0.02 0.79 16.84
CA ASP A 70 -0.11 0.08 15.55
C ASP A 70 1.18 0.10 14.69
N ALA A 71 2.35 0.16 15.33
CA ALA A 71 3.65 0.20 14.63
C ALA A 71 3.97 -1.06 13.79
N HIS A 72 3.32 -2.19 14.11
CA HIS A 72 3.62 -3.49 13.51
C HIS A 72 2.94 -3.76 12.16
N THR A 73 1.90 -3.00 11.80
CA THR A 73 1.10 -3.22 10.58
C THR A 73 1.27 -2.10 9.57
N ASP A 74 0.95 -0.86 9.96
CA ASP A 74 0.83 0.25 9.00
C ASP A 74 2.09 1.12 8.92
N PHE A 75 2.96 1.04 9.93
CA PHE A 75 4.18 1.86 10.05
C PHE A 75 5.48 1.05 10.02
N ILE A 76 5.44 -0.24 9.66
CA ILE A 76 6.65 -1.08 9.63
C ILE A 76 7.74 -0.50 8.72
N PHE A 77 7.34 0.24 7.68
CA PHE A 77 8.25 0.96 6.79
C PHE A 77 8.88 2.20 7.44
N ALA A 78 8.16 2.92 8.33
CA ALA A 78 8.72 4.02 9.11
C ALA A 78 9.68 3.50 10.18
N VAL A 79 9.35 2.39 10.84
CA VAL A 79 10.26 1.74 11.80
C VAL A 79 11.52 1.22 11.09
N ALA A 80 11.37 0.59 9.91
CA ALA A 80 12.51 0.16 9.12
C ALA A 80 13.38 1.35 8.65
N GLY A 81 12.78 2.49 8.32
CA GLY A 81 13.51 3.71 7.98
C GLY A 81 14.27 4.34 9.15
N GLU A 82 13.73 4.26 10.37
CA GLU A 82 14.41 4.74 11.58
C GLU A 82 15.58 3.83 11.98
N GLU A 83 15.35 2.51 11.96
CA GLU A 83 16.34 1.52 12.42
C GLU A 83 17.45 1.26 11.38
N PHE A 84 17.10 1.16 10.10
CA PHE A 84 18.01 0.77 9.02
C PHE A 84 18.34 1.92 8.04
N GLY A 85 17.69 3.07 8.18
CA GLY A 85 17.98 4.27 7.39
C GLY A 85 17.35 4.30 6.00
N MET A 86 17.58 5.43 5.31
CA MET A 86 17.06 5.69 3.96
C MET A 86 17.47 4.63 2.92
N LEU A 87 18.63 4.00 3.07
CA LEU A 87 19.15 3.02 2.13
C LEU A 87 18.23 1.79 2.00
N VAL A 88 17.74 1.28 3.13
CA VAL A 88 16.83 0.13 3.15
C VAL A 88 15.46 0.50 2.62
N CYS A 89 14.96 1.71 2.91
CA CYS A 89 13.72 2.21 2.31
C CYS A 89 13.82 2.25 0.78
N VAL A 90 14.93 2.79 0.22
CA VAL A 90 15.16 2.81 -1.23
C VAL A 90 15.31 1.40 -1.79
N ALA A 91 15.97 0.49 -1.09
CA ALA A 91 16.10 -0.90 -1.51
C ALA A 91 14.74 -1.61 -1.59
N ILE A 92 13.86 -1.41 -0.61
CA ILE A 92 12.50 -1.97 -0.60
C ILE A 92 11.67 -1.41 -1.77
N VAL A 93 11.70 -0.10 -1.97
CA VAL A 93 11.01 0.54 -3.11
C VAL A 93 11.56 0.01 -4.43
N GLY A 94 12.88 -0.11 -4.55
CA GLY A 94 13.55 -0.70 -5.70
C GLY A 94 13.14 -2.15 -5.96
N LEU A 95 12.96 -2.95 -4.92
CA LEU A 95 12.48 -4.33 -5.02
C LEU A 95 11.04 -4.39 -5.55
N PHE A 96 10.13 -3.57 -5.01
CA PHE A 96 8.75 -3.48 -5.51
C PHE A 96 8.72 -3.04 -6.98
N ALA A 97 9.47 -1.99 -7.33
CA ALA A 97 9.59 -1.51 -8.70
C ALA A 97 10.14 -2.60 -9.63
N PHE A 98 11.17 -3.32 -9.19
CA PHE A 98 11.76 -4.43 -9.94
C PHE A 98 10.73 -5.53 -10.22
N VAL A 99 9.96 -5.96 -9.21
CA VAL A 99 8.91 -6.98 -9.37
C VAL A 99 7.86 -6.53 -10.38
N VAL A 100 7.40 -5.28 -10.29
CA VAL A 100 6.37 -4.73 -11.18
C VAL A 100 6.88 -4.62 -12.62
N ILE A 101 8.05 -4.00 -12.83
CA ILE A 101 8.65 -3.83 -14.15
C ILE A 101 8.94 -5.19 -14.79
N ARG A 102 9.47 -6.14 -14.01
CA ARG A 102 9.82 -7.47 -14.51
C ARG A 102 8.57 -8.28 -14.87
N GLY A 103 7.51 -8.18 -14.08
CA GLY A 103 6.22 -8.79 -14.36
C GLY A 103 5.56 -8.19 -15.60
N LEU A 104 5.55 -6.86 -15.73
CA LEU A 104 4.94 -6.19 -16.87
C LEU A 104 5.70 -6.50 -18.17
N SER A 105 7.04 -6.50 -18.10
CA SER A 105 7.91 -6.91 -19.22
C SER A 105 7.71 -8.38 -19.64
N ARG A 106 7.20 -9.23 -18.74
CA ARG A 106 6.85 -10.62 -19.06
C ARG A 106 5.46 -10.69 -19.70
N ALA A 107 4.49 -9.95 -19.17
CA ALA A 107 3.13 -9.86 -19.71
C ALA A 107 3.10 -9.32 -21.15
N TYR A 108 3.96 -8.35 -21.47
CA TYR A 108 4.09 -7.76 -22.80
C TYR A 108 4.63 -8.73 -23.87
N LYS A 109 5.22 -9.86 -23.48
CA LYS A 109 5.76 -10.87 -24.41
C LYS A 109 4.73 -11.96 -24.74
N ASP A 110 3.51 -11.81 -24.25
CA ASP A 110 2.42 -12.74 -24.51
C ASP A 110 1.50 -12.16 -25.58
N ASP A 111 1.22 -12.93 -26.62
CA ASP A 111 0.35 -12.51 -27.72
C ASP A 111 -1.13 -12.59 -27.34
N ASN A 112 -1.46 -13.28 -26.24
CA ASN A 112 -2.83 -13.39 -25.75
C ASN A 112 -3.24 -12.16 -24.93
N LEU A 113 -4.14 -11.35 -25.49
CA LEU A 113 -4.66 -10.14 -24.86
C LEU A 113 -5.29 -10.41 -23.48
N PHE A 114 -5.92 -11.56 -23.26
CA PHE A 114 -6.48 -11.91 -21.96
C PHE A 114 -5.38 -12.09 -20.90
N VAL A 115 -4.32 -12.82 -21.24
CA VAL A 115 -3.18 -13.05 -20.34
C VAL A 115 -2.48 -11.72 -20.04
N LEU A 116 -2.30 -10.88 -21.06
CA LEU A 116 -1.71 -9.55 -20.91
C LEU A 116 -2.53 -8.67 -19.96
N LEU A 117 -3.84 -8.52 -20.19
CA LEU A 117 -4.69 -7.65 -19.37
C LEU A 117 -4.86 -8.19 -17.94
N ALA A 118 -5.04 -9.49 -17.76
CA ALA A 118 -5.21 -10.10 -16.45
C ALA A 118 -3.93 -10.00 -15.60
N SER A 119 -2.77 -10.32 -16.18
CA SER A 119 -1.49 -10.22 -15.48
C SER A 119 -1.09 -8.77 -15.19
N ALA A 120 -1.32 -7.85 -16.13
CA ALA A 120 -1.10 -6.42 -15.92
C ALA A 120 -2.01 -5.86 -14.82
N GLY A 121 -3.30 -6.24 -14.80
CA GLY A 121 -4.24 -5.82 -13.77
C GLY A 121 -3.81 -6.25 -12.36
N LEU A 122 -3.42 -7.51 -12.19
CA LEU A 122 -2.91 -8.04 -10.92
C LEU A 122 -1.63 -7.31 -10.46
N LEU A 123 -0.71 -7.04 -11.39
CA LEU A 123 0.52 -6.30 -11.13
C LEU A 123 0.26 -4.85 -10.71
N VAL A 124 -0.63 -4.16 -11.42
CA VAL A 124 -1.00 -2.78 -11.11
C VAL A 124 -1.71 -2.71 -9.77
N GLN A 125 -2.60 -3.64 -9.45
CA GLN A 125 -3.25 -3.72 -8.15
C GLN A 125 -2.22 -3.83 -7.02
N PHE A 126 -1.24 -4.72 -7.16
CA PHE A 126 -0.13 -4.87 -6.21
C PHE A 126 0.71 -3.58 -6.09
N ALA A 127 1.06 -2.96 -7.21
CA ALA A 127 1.85 -1.72 -7.25
C ALA A 127 1.14 -0.55 -6.57
N VAL A 128 -0.15 -0.37 -6.86
CA VAL A 128 -0.98 0.69 -6.27
C VAL A 128 -1.14 0.48 -4.77
N GLN A 129 -1.38 -0.76 -4.33
CA GLN A 129 -1.46 -1.06 -2.89
C GLN A 129 -0.15 -0.71 -2.16
N ALA A 130 1.00 -1.10 -2.72
CA ALA A 130 2.31 -0.76 -2.17
C ALA A 130 2.55 0.76 -2.16
N MET A 131 2.27 1.46 -3.26
CA MET A 131 2.43 2.92 -3.34
C MET A 131 1.55 3.67 -2.33
N ILE A 132 0.29 3.27 -2.15
CA ILE A 132 -0.59 3.95 -1.19
C ILE A 132 -0.10 3.74 0.23
N ASN A 133 0.35 2.52 0.58
CA ASN A 133 0.94 2.26 1.89
C ASN A 133 2.19 3.13 2.12
N LEU A 134 3.11 3.18 1.15
CA LEU A 134 4.32 4.01 1.22
C LEU A 134 4.00 5.51 1.35
N ALA A 135 3.05 6.01 0.54
CA ALA A 135 2.63 7.41 0.58
C ALA A 135 1.95 7.78 1.91
N SER A 136 1.18 6.86 2.47
CA SER A 136 0.56 6.97 3.81
C SER A 136 1.64 7.04 4.90
N THR A 137 2.67 6.20 4.84
CA THR A 137 3.79 6.22 5.80
C THR A 137 4.63 7.50 5.70
N LEU A 138 4.81 8.05 4.51
CA LEU A 138 5.53 9.31 4.27
C LEU A 138 4.67 10.56 4.47
N HIS A 139 3.44 10.40 4.95
CA HIS A 139 2.51 11.49 5.19
C HIS A 139 2.13 12.33 3.95
N LEU A 140 2.25 11.74 2.76
CA LEU A 140 1.78 12.35 1.50
C LEU A 140 0.25 12.23 1.34
N ILE A 141 -0.35 11.24 2.02
CA ILE A 141 -1.78 10.91 1.96
C ILE A 141 -2.23 10.53 3.39
N PRO A 142 -3.50 10.80 3.79
CA PRO A 142 -4.02 10.39 5.08
C PRO A 142 -3.81 8.90 5.35
N PRO A 143 -3.40 8.51 6.56
CA PRO A 143 -3.05 7.14 6.86
C PRO A 143 -4.24 6.22 6.66
N LYS A 144 -4.01 5.13 5.91
CA LYS A 144 -5.01 4.08 5.67
C LYS A 144 -4.52 2.79 6.31
N GLY A 145 -5.43 2.06 6.95
CA GLY A 145 -5.17 0.74 7.54
C GLY A 145 -5.03 -0.37 6.50
N MET A 146 -4.18 -0.13 5.49
CA MET A 146 -3.86 -1.09 4.43
C MET A 146 -2.45 -1.61 4.64
N THR A 147 -2.31 -2.93 4.61
CA THR A 147 -1.05 -3.63 4.83
C THR A 147 -0.10 -3.47 3.65
N LEU A 148 1.19 -3.28 3.96
CA LEU A 148 2.28 -3.34 2.98
C LEU A 148 2.39 -4.78 2.43
N PRO A 149 2.25 -4.98 1.10
CA PRO A 149 2.30 -6.32 0.52
C PRO A 149 3.58 -7.08 0.89
N PHE A 150 3.45 -8.32 1.38
CA PHE A 150 4.52 -9.23 1.82
C PHE A 150 5.39 -8.80 3.02
N VAL A 151 5.32 -7.55 3.47
CA VAL A 151 6.19 -7.03 4.54
C VAL A 151 5.41 -6.80 5.84
N SER A 152 4.14 -6.41 5.75
CA SER A 152 3.30 -6.09 6.92
C SER A 152 2.68 -7.34 7.56
N TYR A 153 2.47 -7.29 8.88
CA TYR A 153 1.89 -8.35 9.68
C TYR A 153 0.36 -8.45 9.48
N GLY A 154 -0.08 -8.99 8.34
CA GLY A 154 -1.49 -9.19 8.02
C GLY A 154 -1.74 -10.56 7.41
N GLY A 155 -2.03 -11.57 8.24
CA GLY A 155 -2.15 -12.97 7.79
C GLY A 155 -3.09 -13.17 6.60
N SER A 156 -4.30 -12.62 6.65
CA SER A 156 -5.25 -12.71 5.52
C SER A 156 -4.79 -11.97 4.27
N SER A 157 -4.11 -10.83 4.42
CA SER A 157 -3.58 -10.05 3.29
C SER A 157 -2.44 -10.79 2.60
N THR A 158 -1.52 -11.38 3.38
CA THR A 158 -0.41 -12.17 2.85
C THR A 158 -0.92 -13.36 2.03
N VAL A 159 -1.93 -14.07 2.53
CA VAL A 159 -2.57 -15.17 1.79
C VAL A 159 -3.24 -14.67 0.50
N ALA A 160 -3.97 -13.57 0.56
CA ALA A 160 -4.64 -13.00 -0.62
C ALA A 160 -3.64 -12.57 -1.70
N ILE A 161 -2.53 -11.91 -1.33
CA ILE A 161 -1.48 -11.50 -2.26
C ILE A 161 -0.73 -12.73 -2.80
N ALA A 162 -0.47 -13.74 -1.97
CA ALA A 162 0.14 -14.99 -2.42
C ALA A 162 -0.72 -15.72 -3.47
N LEU A 163 -2.04 -15.76 -3.28
CA LEU A 163 -2.97 -16.27 -4.28
C LEU A 163 -2.95 -15.43 -5.57
N GLY A 164 -2.91 -14.10 -5.45
CA GLY A 164 -2.78 -13.17 -6.57
C GLY A 164 -1.53 -13.45 -7.42
N PHE A 165 -0.37 -13.61 -6.76
CA PHE A 165 0.88 -13.97 -7.44
C PHE A 165 0.84 -15.40 -8.01
N GLY A 166 0.19 -16.34 -7.33
CA GLY A 166 -0.04 -17.70 -7.84
C GLY A 166 -0.83 -17.71 -9.15
N MET A 167 -1.91 -16.90 -9.24
CA MET A 167 -2.67 -16.71 -10.48
C MET A 167 -1.81 -16.09 -11.58
N MET A 168 -1.01 -15.08 -11.25
CA MET A 168 -0.11 -14.44 -12.21
C MET A 168 0.95 -15.40 -12.75
N LEU A 169 1.52 -16.25 -11.91
CA LEU A 169 2.43 -17.34 -12.32
C LEU A 169 1.72 -18.36 -13.21
N ALA A 170 0.47 -18.75 -12.88
CA ALA A 170 -0.30 -19.67 -13.70
C ALA A 170 -0.60 -19.10 -15.10
N LEU A 171 -0.89 -17.80 -15.19
CA LEU A 171 -1.14 -17.09 -16.43
C LEU A 171 0.12 -16.91 -17.30
N THR A 172 1.28 -16.68 -16.67
CA THR A 172 2.55 -16.41 -17.38
C THR A 172 3.45 -17.64 -17.60
N ARG A 173 2.99 -18.81 -17.14
CA ARG A 173 3.68 -20.10 -17.27
C ARG A 173 3.72 -20.53 -18.74
N LEU A 174 4.92 -20.90 -19.20
CA LEU A 174 5.09 -21.58 -20.48
C LEU A 174 4.56 -23.00 -20.37
N ARG A 175 3.57 -23.34 -21.21
CA ARG A 175 3.04 -24.69 -21.33
C ARG A 175 3.95 -25.50 -22.26
N PRO A 176 4.59 -26.59 -21.79
CA PRO A 176 5.34 -27.48 -22.68
C PRO A 176 4.33 -28.15 -23.62
N GLY A 177 4.31 -27.76 -24.90
CA GLY A 177 3.38 -28.27 -25.90
C GLY A 177 2.83 -27.21 -26.87
N GLU A 178 2.80 -25.93 -26.47
CA GLU A 178 2.48 -24.81 -27.38
C GLU A 178 3.75 -24.32 -28.13
N GLY A 179 4.62 -25.27 -28.49
CA GLY A 179 5.83 -25.06 -29.30
C GLY A 179 5.54 -25.06 -30.79
N GLY A 180 4.43 -24.44 -31.21
CA GLY A 180 4.02 -24.34 -32.60
C GLY A 180 3.60 -22.91 -32.90
N VAL A 181 4.54 -22.17 -33.48
CA VAL A 181 4.39 -20.78 -33.96
C VAL A 181 4.33 -19.73 -32.84
N ARG A 182 5.51 -19.37 -32.33
CA ARG A 182 5.79 -18.03 -31.80
C ARG A 182 6.58 -17.29 -32.86
#